data_AF-A0A0C3QHZ0-F1
#
_entry.id   AF-A0A0C3QHZ0-F1
#
_cell.length_a   1.000
_cell.length_b   1.000
_cell.length_c   1.000
_cell.angle_alpha   90.00
_cell.angle_beta   90.00
_cell.angle_gamma   90.00
#
_symmetry.space_group_name_H-M   'P 1'
#
loop_
_entity.id
_entity.type
_entity.pdbx_description
1 polymer ?
#
loop_
_entity_poly.entity_id
_entity_poly.type
_entity_poly.pdbx_seq_one_letter_code
_entity_poly.pdbx_strand_id
1 'polypeptide(L)'
;NVQDFTFSWKDGLALCALIHRHRPDLIDYHSLNKTDRHGNTQLAFDIAEQHLGIPQLLEVADLCDVEKPDERSVMTYVASYFHAFSSMDQAETVSRRVEKFAELMQSVWLSKNEYEQRMRKLLAEIHSTLGSWSETDFTTIPTSPNPEAPSSSSRAVTPSQSGPLQTYYALKGHAADFAKYKQTRKRGWVQEKSDLAMLYSNIQTKLKTYGLREYIPPDGLTPTDMTMEWSRLLYAEAQRFRAINAQIRDVKEVLRHKYATIANDLERNLRDITAEISALDGPLEDQQITIKLIESRLSPLRDVLTRLETADDECRSANIEENEYTIFTREDLQFEYGLVESAVIKKLKFIDNQIVSRNMSNLTPAQLEQFESTFRYFDRDETNTLTLAELTAALASLGIVYSDEDMATIHDELVRAYGALTFEAFINLMVDITEDQMSSDQLRDAFRGISNDKPFVTELDLKVAMLPPVAIDYLKSTMPKVTVNGTGANGEAAQAYDFETWLDGVFV
;
A
#
# COMPACT_ATOMS: atom_id res chain seq x y z
N ASN A 1 -51.02 89.69 8.50
CA ASN A 1 -49.81 89.79 7.64
C ASN A 1 -48.88 90.77 8.34
N VAL A 2 -47.63 90.39 8.60
CA VAL A 2 -46.68 91.26 9.34
C VAL A 2 -45.91 92.11 8.33
N GLN A 3 -46.05 93.43 8.42
CA GLN A 3 -45.48 94.38 7.46
C GLN A 3 -44.56 95.42 8.12
N ASP A 4 -44.63 95.57 9.44
CA ASP A 4 -43.87 96.55 10.23
C ASP A 4 -43.59 96.02 11.66
N PHE A 5 -42.77 96.74 12.43
CA PHE A 5 -42.57 96.52 13.87
C PHE A 5 -43.46 97.43 14.72
N THR A 6 -44.63 97.84 14.21
CA THR A 6 -45.57 98.69 14.95
C THR A 6 -46.98 98.09 14.93
N PHE A 7 -47.82 98.43 13.97
CA PHE A 7 -49.22 98.02 13.90
C PHE A 7 -49.41 96.50 13.74
N SER A 8 -48.48 95.83 13.08
CA SER A 8 -48.55 94.40 12.77
C SER A 8 -48.55 93.47 14.00
N TRP A 9 -48.15 93.99 15.16
CA TRP A 9 -47.98 93.24 16.40
C TRP A 9 -49.05 93.57 17.45
N LYS A 10 -49.91 94.55 17.17
CA LYS A 10 -50.88 95.14 18.12
C LYS A 10 -52.00 94.17 18.55
N ASP A 11 -52.28 93.16 17.74
CA ASP A 11 -53.32 92.15 17.99
C ASP A 11 -52.80 90.93 18.77
N GLY A 12 -51.50 90.87 19.09
CA GLY A 12 -50.85 89.76 19.80
C GLY A 12 -50.71 88.47 18.99
N LEU A 13 -51.43 88.33 17.87
CA LEU A 13 -51.46 87.11 17.06
C LEU A 13 -50.11 86.84 16.41
N ALA A 14 -49.36 87.88 16.02
CA ALA A 14 -48.03 87.71 15.45
C ALA A 14 -47.05 87.05 16.45
N LEU A 15 -47.13 87.38 17.74
CA LEU A 15 -46.31 86.76 18.80
C LEU A 15 -46.73 85.31 19.05
N CYS A 16 -48.03 85.06 19.15
CA CYS A 16 -48.58 83.71 19.27
C CYS A 16 -48.18 82.82 18.08
N ALA A 17 -48.13 83.37 16.86
CA ALA A 17 -47.74 82.65 15.65
C ALA A 17 -46.26 82.27 15.65
N LEU A 18 -45.38 83.16 16.15
CA LEU A 18 -43.95 82.85 16.33
C LEU A 18 -43.76 81.68 17.29
N ILE A 19 -44.46 81.69 18.43
CA ILE A 19 -44.40 80.60 19.40
C ILE A 19 -44.90 79.30 18.77
N HIS A 20 -46.07 79.30 18.13
CA HIS A 20 -46.63 78.11 17.48
C HIS A 20 -45.71 77.54 16.38
N ARG A 21 -45.02 78.39 15.63
CA ARG A 21 -44.13 77.95 14.54
C ARG A 21 -42.93 77.16 15.05
N HIS A 22 -42.33 77.57 16.16
CA HIS A 22 -41.12 76.94 16.72
C HIS A 22 -41.44 75.90 17.80
N ARG A 23 -42.53 76.10 18.54
CA ARG A 23 -42.99 75.27 19.66
C ARG A 23 -44.52 75.13 19.65
N PRO A 24 -45.07 74.37 18.68
CA PRO A 24 -46.52 74.16 18.56
C PRO A 24 -47.11 73.43 19.77
N ASP A 25 -46.27 72.78 20.59
CA ASP A 25 -46.64 72.13 21.85
C ASP A 25 -47.06 73.12 22.95
N LEU A 26 -46.64 74.38 22.87
CA LEU A 26 -46.88 75.38 23.92
C LEU A 26 -48.13 76.22 23.71
N ILE A 27 -48.70 76.25 22.50
CA ILE A 27 -49.86 77.09 22.18
C ILE A 27 -50.70 76.47 21.07
N ASP A 28 -52.02 76.38 21.29
CA ASP A 28 -52.96 76.07 20.22
C ASP A 28 -53.38 77.36 19.50
N TYR A 29 -52.66 77.69 18.42
CA TYR A 29 -52.88 78.92 17.69
C TYR A 29 -54.26 78.99 17.02
N HIS A 30 -54.84 77.84 16.67
CA HIS A 30 -56.07 77.80 15.89
C HIS A 30 -57.33 78.08 16.72
N SER A 31 -57.26 77.91 18.05
CA SER A 31 -58.35 78.21 18.97
C SER A 31 -58.34 79.65 19.53
N LEU A 32 -57.35 80.47 19.18
CA LEU A 32 -57.23 81.85 19.65
C LEU A 32 -58.32 82.78 19.10
N ASN A 33 -58.86 83.64 19.96
CA ASN A 33 -59.85 84.63 19.56
C ASN A 33 -59.17 85.85 18.92
N LYS A 34 -59.37 86.02 17.61
CA LYS A 34 -58.71 87.09 16.83
C LYS A 34 -59.12 88.51 17.23
N THR A 35 -60.23 88.70 17.94
CA THR A 35 -60.66 90.03 18.39
C THR A 35 -60.09 90.41 19.77
N ASP A 36 -59.56 89.44 20.51
CA ASP A 36 -59.03 89.64 21.87
C ASP A 36 -57.54 89.95 21.87
N ARG A 37 -57.21 91.22 21.58
CA ARG A 37 -55.82 91.69 21.50
C ARG A 37 -55.06 91.55 22.83
N HIS A 38 -55.71 91.81 23.96
CA HIS A 38 -55.06 91.79 25.27
C HIS A 38 -54.82 90.37 25.74
N GLY A 39 -55.82 89.49 25.60
CA GLY A 39 -55.69 88.08 25.97
C GLY A 39 -54.61 87.37 25.14
N ASN A 40 -54.58 87.60 23.82
CA ASN A 40 -53.57 86.99 22.94
C ASN A 40 -52.16 87.48 23.28
N THR A 41 -51.98 88.79 23.53
CA THR A 41 -50.67 89.36 23.86
C THR A 41 -50.18 88.90 25.23
N GLN A 42 -51.06 88.90 26.24
CA GLN A 42 -50.74 88.40 27.58
C GLN A 42 -50.35 86.92 27.53
N LEU A 43 -51.12 86.08 26.82
CA LEU A 43 -50.81 84.67 26.64
C LEU A 43 -49.43 84.46 26.00
N ALA A 44 -49.10 85.23 24.96
CA ALA A 44 -47.80 85.14 24.31
C ALA A 44 -46.64 85.55 25.22
N PHE A 45 -46.84 86.57 26.08
CA PHE A 45 -45.85 87.02 27.06
C PHE A 45 -45.67 85.99 28.17
N ASP A 46 -46.76 85.45 28.72
CA ASP A 46 -46.74 84.45 29.78
C ASP A 46 -46.01 83.18 29.33
N ILE A 47 -46.32 82.67 28.13
CA ILE A 47 -45.65 81.50 27.57
C ILE A 47 -44.16 81.78 27.33
N ALA A 48 -43.83 82.98 26.86
CA ALA A 48 -42.45 83.35 26.58
C ALA A 48 -41.61 83.45 27.84
N GLU A 49 -42.15 84.01 28.93
CA GLU A 49 -41.46 84.09 30.21
C GLU A 49 -41.34 82.72 30.88
N GLN A 50 -42.44 81.97 30.98
CA GLN A 50 -42.50 80.72 31.74
C GLN A 50 -41.80 79.54 31.04
N HIS A 51 -41.89 79.46 29.71
CA HIS A 51 -41.43 78.28 28.96
C HIS A 51 -40.27 78.56 28.01
N LEU A 52 -40.08 79.81 27.57
CA LEU A 52 -39.01 80.19 26.64
C LEU A 52 -37.89 80.98 27.33
N GLY A 53 -38.06 81.39 28.59
CA GLY A 53 -37.09 82.17 29.35
C GLY A 53 -36.85 83.58 28.80
N ILE A 54 -37.82 84.12 28.06
CA ILE A 54 -37.77 85.47 27.50
C ILE A 54 -38.41 86.42 28.52
N PRO A 55 -37.66 87.33 29.16
CA PRO A 55 -38.22 88.24 30.16
C PRO A 55 -39.19 89.22 29.49
N GLN A 56 -40.33 89.48 30.11
CA GLN A 56 -41.30 90.43 29.58
C GLN A 56 -40.72 91.85 29.60
N LEU A 57 -40.39 92.41 28.44
CA LEU A 57 -39.81 93.77 28.30
C LEU A 57 -40.85 94.85 27.97
N LEU A 58 -42.08 94.45 27.64
CA LEU A 58 -43.18 95.34 27.25
C LEU A 58 -44.41 95.05 28.10
N GLU A 59 -45.17 96.08 28.47
CA GLU A 59 -46.50 95.88 29.04
C GLU A 59 -47.51 95.61 27.92
N VAL A 60 -48.57 94.85 28.21
CA VAL A 60 -49.61 94.57 27.21
C VAL A 60 -50.29 95.85 26.72
N ALA A 61 -50.46 96.84 27.61
CA ALA A 61 -51.02 98.14 27.26
C ALA A 61 -50.14 98.94 26.29
N ASP A 62 -48.81 98.85 26.43
CA ASP A 62 -47.86 99.55 25.55
C ASP A 62 -47.93 99.08 24.09
N LEU A 63 -48.33 97.82 23.89
CA LEU A 63 -48.51 97.22 22.57
C LEU A 63 -49.95 97.37 22.04
N CYS A 64 -50.97 97.21 22.89
CA CYS A 64 -52.37 97.12 22.48
C CYS A 64 -53.16 98.44 22.52
N ASP A 65 -52.83 99.36 23.42
CA ASP A 65 -53.61 100.58 23.70
C ASP A 65 -53.04 101.83 23.05
N VAL A 66 -51.73 101.88 22.83
CA VAL A 66 -51.05 103.01 22.19
C VAL A 66 -51.44 103.08 20.70
N GLU A 67 -51.71 104.29 20.20
CA GLU A 67 -52.12 104.52 18.80
C GLU A 67 -51.08 103.92 17.83
N LYS A 68 -49.79 104.20 18.08
CA LYS A 68 -48.65 103.63 17.37
C LYS A 68 -47.59 103.14 18.39
N PRO A 69 -47.41 101.81 18.56
CA PRO A 69 -46.36 101.26 19.41
C PRO A 69 -44.97 101.72 18.99
N ASP A 70 -44.04 101.85 19.95
CA ASP A 70 -42.66 102.22 19.64
C ASP A 70 -41.95 101.08 18.90
N GLU A 71 -41.51 101.38 17.68
CA GLU A 71 -40.92 100.40 16.77
C GLU A 71 -39.65 99.75 17.36
N ARG A 72 -38.83 100.52 18.06
CA ARG A 72 -37.57 100.04 18.65
C ARG A 72 -37.84 99.09 19.82
N SER A 73 -38.84 99.39 20.62
CA SER A 73 -39.26 98.58 21.76
C SER A 73 -39.85 97.24 21.30
N VAL A 74 -40.74 97.24 20.31
CA VAL A 74 -41.28 96.01 19.69
C VAL A 74 -40.18 95.21 18.99
N MET A 75 -39.30 95.86 18.24
CA MET A 75 -38.16 95.20 17.60
C MET A 75 -37.24 94.54 18.61
N THR A 76 -36.92 95.22 19.72
CA THR A 76 -36.07 94.68 20.80
C THR A 76 -36.70 93.43 21.42
N TYR A 77 -38.02 93.46 21.65
CA TYR A 77 -38.71 92.31 22.22
C TYR A 77 -38.82 91.15 21.23
N VAL A 78 -39.17 91.39 19.96
CA VAL A 78 -39.18 90.34 18.92
C VAL A 78 -37.76 89.78 18.69
N ALA A 79 -36.71 90.60 18.80
CA ALA A 79 -35.33 90.14 18.75
C ALA A 79 -35.00 89.16 19.89
N SER A 80 -35.59 89.32 21.08
CA SER A 80 -35.42 88.36 22.18
C SER A 80 -36.03 86.98 21.85
N TYR A 81 -37.17 86.92 21.16
CA TYR A 81 -37.72 85.66 20.62
C TYR A 81 -36.80 85.05 19.57
N PHE A 82 -36.26 85.86 18.64
CA PHE A 82 -35.32 85.38 17.65
C PHE A 82 -34.06 84.79 18.31
N HIS A 83 -33.50 85.44 19.32
CA HIS A 83 -32.34 84.93 20.05
C HIS A 83 -32.66 83.63 20.80
N ALA A 84 -33.81 83.55 21.47
CA ALA A 84 -34.24 82.34 22.18
C ALA A 84 -34.40 81.15 21.22
N PHE A 85 -35.17 81.32 20.14
CA PHE A 85 -35.38 80.24 19.16
C PHE A 85 -34.10 79.90 18.38
N SER A 86 -33.29 80.89 18.00
CA SER A 86 -32.00 80.63 17.34
C SER A 86 -31.04 79.87 18.26
N SER A 87 -31.02 80.16 19.56
CA SER A 87 -30.23 79.41 20.54
C SER A 87 -30.72 77.96 20.67
N MET A 88 -32.03 77.72 20.61
CA MET A 88 -32.61 76.37 20.64
C MET A 88 -32.26 75.57 19.36
N ASP A 89 -32.41 76.16 18.19
CA ASP A 89 -32.05 75.53 16.91
C ASP A 89 -30.54 75.22 16.84
N GLN A 90 -29.70 76.11 17.39
CA GLN A 90 -28.27 75.86 17.55
C GLN A 90 -28.00 74.67 18.49
N ALA A 91 -28.68 74.59 19.63
CA ALA A 91 -28.56 73.48 20.56
C ALA A 91 -28.99 72.14 19.93
N GLU A 92 -30.07 72.12 19.15
CA GLU A 92 -30.49 70.93 18.41
C GLU A 92 -29.45 70.52 17.35
N THR A 93 -28.90 71.49 16.60
CA THR A 93 -27.86 71.24 15.60
C THR A 93 -26.59 70.67 16.23
N VAL A 94 -26.18 71.18 17.40
CA VAL A 94 -25.05 70.64 18.17
C VAL A 94 -25.36 69.21 18.63
N SER A 95 -26.56 68.96 19.17
CA SER A 95 -26.97 67.64 19.64
C SER A 95 -26.93 66.60 18.51
N ARG A 96 -27.47 66.92 17.33
CA ARG A 96 -27.41 66.04 16.14
C ARG A 96 -25.99 65.77 15.66
N ARG A 97 -25.06 66.73 15.81
CA ARG A 97 -23.63 66.52 15.48
C ARG A 97 -22.98 65.54 16.44
N VAL A 98 -23.26 65.66 17.74
CA VAL A 98 -22.76 64.75 18.77
C VAL A 98 -23.33 63.34 18.56
N GLU A 99 -24.62 63.22 18.26
CA GLU A 99 -25.28 61.94 17.96
C GLU A 99 -24.60 61.22 16.78
N LYS A 100 -24.46 61.89 15.63
CA LYS A 100 -23.77 61.31 14.46
C LYS A 100 -22.32 60.92 14.74
N PHE A 101 -21.61 61.70 15.56
CA PHE A 101 -20.26 61.36 15.96
C PHE A 101 -20.23 60.13 16.88
N ALA A 102 -21.17 60.01 17.81
CA ALA A 102 -21.31 58.85 18.68
C ALA A 102 -21.60 57.57 17.88
N GLU A 103 -22.51 57.63 16.90
CA GLU A 103 -22.81 56.52 15.97
C GLU A 103 -21.56 56.09 15.18
N LEU A 104 -20.80 57.07 14.66
CA LEU A 104 -19.54 56.81 13.96
C LEU A 104 -18.55 56.08 14.87
N MET A 105 -18.35 56.58 16.09
CA MET A 105 -17.41 56.01 17.06
C MET A 105 -17.84 54.62 17.53
N GLN A 106 -19.14 54.39 17.74
CA GLN A 106 -19.69 53.08 18.06
C GLN A 106 -19.44 52.08 16.93
N SER A 107 -19.70 52.48 15.69
CA SER A 107 -19.44 51.63 14.52
C SER A 107 -17.95 51.27 14.38
N VAL A 108 -17.05 52.24 14.58
CA VAL A 108 -15.59 51.99 14.59
C VAL A 108 -15.19 51.04 15.72
N TRP A 109 -15.75 51.23 16.93
CA TRP A 109 -15.47 50.38 18.07
C TRP A 109 -15.87 48.92 17.81
N LEU A 110 -17.07 48.70 17.25
CA LEU A 110 -17.54 47.38 16.86
C LEU A 110 -16.60 46.70 15.87
N SER A 111 -16.19 47.40 14.81
CA SER A 111 -15.25 46.85 13.81
C SER A 111 -13.88 46.50 14.41
N LYS A 112 -13.36 47.33 15.33
CA LYS A 112 -12.10 47.03 16.04
C LYS A 112 -12.20 45.77 16.89
N ASN A 113 -13.26 45.66 17.68
CA ASN A 113 -13.48 44.48 18.53
C ASN A 113 -13.68 43.21 17.71
N GLU A 114 -14.44 43.30 16.61
CA GLU A 114 -14.62 42.18 15.67
C GLU A 114 -13.28 41.73 15.08
N TYR A 115 -12.45 42.67 14.63
CA TYR A 115 -11.10 42.38 14.13
C TYR A 115 -10.26 41.65 15.18
N GLU A 116 -10.18 42.17 16.41
CA GLU A 116 -9.39 41.55 17.47
C GLU A 116 -9.87 40.15 17.83
N GLN A 117 -11.18 39.95 17.97
CA GLN A 117 -11.76 38.65 18.32
C GLN A 117 -11.47 37.59 17.25
N ARG A 118 -11.69 37.95 15.99
CA ARG A 118 -11.48 37.05 14.84
C ARG A 118 -10.00 36.74 14.64
N MET A 119 -9.13 37.75 14.78
CA MET A 119 -7.68 37.61 14.70
C MET A 119 -7.13 36.68 15.80
N ARG A 120 -7.56 36.87 17.07
CA ARG A 120 -7.19 35.98 18.19
C ARG A 120 -7.59 34.54 17.92
N LYS A 121 -8.82 34.32 17.44
CA LYS A 121 -9.33 32.98 17.12
C LYS A 121 -8.49 32.31 16.03
N LEU A 122 -8.21 33.03 14.95
CA LEU A 122 -7.41 32.52 13.83
C LEU A 122 -5.99 32.13 14.30
N LEU A 123 -5.32 33.00 15.03
CA LEU A 123 -3.98 32.74 15.55
C LEU A 123 -3.96 31.54 16.52
N ALA A 124 -4.93 31.45 17.43
CA ALA A 124 -5.04 30.33 18.36
C ALA A 124 -5.21 28.98 17.64
N GLU A 125 -6.02 28.95 16.59
CA GLU A 125 -6.21 27.75 15.77
C GLU A 125 -4.94 27.34 14.99
N ILE A 126 -4.19 28.31 14.47
CA ILE A 126 -2.90 28.10 13.81
C ILE A 126 -1.89 27.56 14.82
N HIS A 127 -1.76 28.18 15.99
CA HIS A 127 -0.83 27.77 17.05
C HIS A 127 -1.12 26.37 17.57
N SER A 128 -2.39 26.04 17.80
CA SER A 128 -2.81 24.68 18.19
C SER A 128 -2.38 23.64 17.16
N THR A 129 -2.54 23.94 15.87
CA THR A 129 -2.15 23.02 14.79
C THR A 129 -0.64 22.87 14.71
N LEU A 130 0.11 23.97 14.80
CA LEU A 130 1.58 23.94 14.88
C LEU A 130 2.07 23.11 16.07
N GLY A 131 1.44 23.23 17.24
CA GLY A 131 1.76 22.44 18.43
C GLY A 131 1.57 20.94 18.20
N SER A 132 0.42 20.53 17.66
CA SER A 132 0.16 19.12 17.31
C SER A 132 1.18 18.58 16.30
N TRP A 133 1.70 19.43 15.42
CA TRP A 133 2.69 19.03 14.44
C TRP A 133 4.09 18.88 15.01
N SER A 134 4.44 19.65 16.05
CA SER A 134 5.71 19.48 16.78
C SER A 134 5.71 18.26 17.69
N GLU A 135 4.55 17.82 18.19
CA GLU A 135 4.43 16.63 19.05
C GLU A 135 4.39 15.32 18.25
N THR A 136 3.95 15.36 16.99
CA THR A 136 3.96 14.20 16.10
C THR A 136 5.36 13.99 15.53
N ASP A 137 6.24 13.43 16.36
CA ASP A 137 7.62 13.14 16.01
C ASP A 137 7.68 11.87 15.14
N PHE A 138 7.99 12.05 13.86
CA PHE A 138 8.07 10.95 12.88
C PHE A 138 9.31 10.04 13.10
N THR A 139 10.17 10.37 14.07
CA THR A 139 11.44 9.71 14.42
C THR A 139 11.31 8.38 15.16
N THR A 140 10.11 7.98 15.59
CA THR A 140 9.89 6.75 16.36
C THR A 140 9.67 5.49 15.52
N ILE A 141 9.84 5.58 14.19
CA ILE A 141 9.75 4.42 13.29
C ILE A 141 11.13 3.74 13.21
N PRO A 142 11.31 2.50 13.71
CA PRO A 142 12.60 1.83 13.69
C PRO A 142 13.03 1.59 12.25
N THR A 143 14.15 2.20 11.86
CA THR A 143 14.75 2.08 10.51
C THR A 143 16.07 1.30 10.54
N SER A 144 16.34 0.48 11.56
CA SER A 144 17.60 -0.28 11.63
C SER A 144 17.39 -1.79 11.81
N PRO A 145 18.00 -2.62 10.95
CA PRO A 145 18.06 -4.08 11.11
C PRO A 145 19.35 -4.54 11.81
N ASN A 146 19.83 -3.85 12.85
CA ASN A 146 21.07 -4.23 13.54
C ASN A 146 20.83 -4.66 15.01
N PRO A 147 21.17 -5.90 15.41
CA PRO A 147 20.97 -6.38 16.77
C PRO A 147 22.27 -6.25 17.57
N GLU A 148 22.54 -5.10 18.20
CA GLU A 148 23.54 -5.00 19.27
C GLU A 148 23.23 -3.78 20.18
N ALA A 149 23.17 -4.02 21.49
CA ALA A 149 22.75 -3.08 22.56
C ALA A 149 23.89 -2.93 23.61
N PRO A 150 23.78 -2.18 24.76
CA PRO A 150 22.67 -1.33 25.25
C PRO A 150 23.07 -0.01 26.00
N SER A 151 22.02 0.67 26.52
CA SER A 151 21.91 1.63 27.67
C SER A 151 21.76 3.13 27.32
N SER A 152 20.85 3.94 27.87
CA SER A 152 20.08 3.90 29.14
C SER A 152 18.81 4.79 29.17
N SER A 153 17.85 4.38 30.02
CA SER A 153 16.77 5.16 30.70
C SER A 153 15.38 5.41 30.05
N SER A 154 14.43 4.60 30.52
CA SER A 154 13.16 4.99 31.17
C SER A 154 12.03 5.68 30.37
N ARG A 155 11.20 4.87 29.72
CA ARG A 155 9.74 4.81 29.98
C ARG A 155 9.15 3.56 29.32
N ALA A 156 8.44 2.76 30.10
CA ALA A 156 7.71 1.60 29.60
C ALA A 156 6.56 2.06 28.70
N VAL A 157 6.78 1.98 27.39
CA VAL A 157 5.75 1.82 26.37
C VAL A 157 6.13 0.55 25.63
N THR A 158 5.23 -0.41 25.61
CA THR A 158 5.34 -1.66 24.85
C THR A 158 5.78 -1.37 23.42
N PRO A 159 6.88 -1.96 22.90
CA PRO A 159 7.26 -1.78 21.52
C PRO A 159 6.31 -2.61 20.65
N SER A 160 5.31 -1.97 20.05
CA SER A 160 4.63 -2.56 18.91
C SER A 160 5.65 -2.63 17.78
N GLN A 161 6.22 -3.81 17.55
CA GLN A 161 6.97 -4.13 16.33
C GLN A 161 6.00 -4.06 15.14
N SER A 162 5.72 -2.86 14.65
CA SER A 162 4.99 -2.67 13.40
C SER A 162 5.97 -2.90 12.25
N GLY A 163 5.66 -3.88 11.39
CA GLY A 163 6.48 -4.19 10.23
C GLY A 163 6.56 -3.00 9.25
N PRO A 164 7.55 -2.96 8.33
CA PRO A 164 7.73 -1.85 7.39
C PRO A 164 6.47 -1.51 6.60
N LEU A 165 5.67 -2.51 6.21
CA LEU A 165 4.40 -2.31 5.51
C LEU A 165 3.34 -1.59 6.37
N GLN A 166 3.24 -1.90 7.66
CA GLN A 166 2.30 -1.21 8.55
C GLN A 166 2.70 0.26 8.74
N THR A 167 4.00 0.52 8.86
CA THR A 167 4.55 1.86 8.86
C THR A 167 4.22 2.61 7.56
N TYR A 168 4.35 1.96 6.40
CA TYR A 168 3.96 2.56 5.11
C TYR A 168 2.49 3.00 5.11
N TYR A 169 1.57 2.15 5.57
CA TYR A 169 0.15 2.51 5.64
C TYR A 169 -0.12 3.65 6.62
N ALA A 170 0.54 3.67 7.78
CA ALA A 170 0.43 4.78 8.72
C ALA A 170 0.89 6.10 8.09
N LEU A 171 2.02 6.11 7.39
CA LEU A 171 2.54 7.29 6.68
C LEU A 171 1.60 7.74 5.54
N LYS A 172 0.98 6.80 4.82
CA LYS A 172 -0.05 7.12 3.82
C LYS A 172 -1.30 7.73 4.45
N GLY A 173 -1.71 7.24 5.63
CA GLY A 173 -2.74 7.86 6.45
C GLY A 173 -2.40 9.30 6.80
N HIS A 174 -1.20 9.55 7.34
CA HIS A 174 -0.72 10.90 7.65
C HIS A 174 -0.68 11.82 6.42
N ALA A 175 -0.28 11.30 5.25
CA ALA A 175 -0.30 12.05 4.00
C ALA A 175 -1.73 12.44 3.58
N ALA A 176 -2.68 11.52 3.71
CA ALA A 176 -4.10 11.76 3.42
C ALA A 176 -4.72 12.79 4.37
N ASP A 177 -4.44 12.69 5.67
CA ASP A 177 -4.90 13.64 6.68
C ASP A 177 -4.32 15.05 6.43
N PHE A 178 -3.03 15.12 6.07
CA PHE A 178 -2.40 16.39 5.70
C PHE A 178 -3.03 17.00 4.43
N ALA A 179 -3.35 16.18 3.43
CA ALA A 179 -4.07 16.63 2.24
C ALA A 179 -5.48 17.14 2.58
N LYS A 180 -6.21 16.44 3.45
CA LYS A 180 -7.54 16.84 3.94
C LYS A 180 -7.48 18.18 4.67
N TYR A 181 -6.50 18.38 5.56
CA TYR A 181 -6.25 19.66 6.22
C TYR A 181 -6.05 20.80 5.22
N LYS A 182 -5.23 20.60 4.17
CA LYS A 182 -4.97 21.62 3.13
C LYS A 182 -6.21 21.96 2.31
N GLN A 183 -7.10 20.99 2.07
CA GLN A 183 -8.31 21.18 1.27
C GLN A 183 -9.47 21.79 2.07
N THR A 184 -9.47 21.64 3.39
CA THR A 184 -10.57 22.08 4.26
C THR A 184 -10.14 23.26 5.14
N ARG A 185 -9.55 22.98 6.29
CA ARG A 185 -9.22 23.96 7.33
C ARG A 185 -8.33 25.09 6.83
N LYS A 186 -7.25 24.76 6.11
CA LYS A 186 -6.32 25.77 5.59
C LYS A 186 -7.01 26.78 4.66
N ARG A 187 -7.95 26.32 3.82
CA ARG A 187 -8.69 27.21 2.90
C ARG A 187 -9.52 28.23 3.66
N GLY A 188 -10.20 27.80 4.72
CA GLY A 188 -10.95 28.69 5.61
C GLY A 188 -10.05 29.76 6.23
N TRP A 189 -8.86 29.38 6.69
CA TRP A 189 -7.89 30.34 7.23
C TRP A 189 -7.33 31.33 6.21
N VAL A 190 -7.10 30.89 4.96
CA VAL A 190 -6.67 31.79 3.88
C VAL A 190 -7.72 32.87 3.63
N GLN A 191 -9.00 32.47 3.56
CA GLN A 191 -10.12 33.39 3.41
C GLN A 191 -10.20 34.34 4.61
N GLU A 192 -10.20 33.82 5.84
CA GLU A 192 -10.30 34.63 7.05
C GLU A 192 -9.14 35.64 7.17
N LYS A 193 -7.91 35.24 6.82
CA LYS A 193 -6.75 36.13 6.76
C LYS A 193 -6.97 37.29 5.76
N SER A 194 -7.57 37.01 4.61
CA SER A 194 -7.91 38.03 3.61
C SER A 194 -8.99 38.99 4.13
N ASP A 195 -10.04 38.43 4.72
CA ASP A 195 -11.17 39.20 5.26
C ASP A 195 -10.73 40.10 6.43
N LEU A 196 -9.84 39.62 7.31
CA LEU A 196 -9.23 40.41 8.38
C LEU A 196 -8.36 41.55 7.85
N ALA A 197 -7.57 41.30 6.79
CA ALA A 197 -6.78 42.36 6.15
C ALA A 197 -7.66 43.45 5.54
N MET A 198 -8.78 43.05 4.90
CA MET A 198 -9.78 43.98 4.38
C MET A 198 -10.48 44.75 5.51
N LEU A 199 -10.88 44.09 6.59
CA LEU A 199 -11.50 44.74 7.75
C LEU A 199 -10.56 45.78 8.38
N TYR A 200 -9.29 45.44 8.56
CA TYR A 200 -8.27 46.38 9.05
C TYR A 200 -8.14 47.60 8.12
N SER A 201 -8.02 47.37 6.80
CA SER A 201 -7.95 48.45 5.80
C SER A 201 -9.19 49.36 5.83
N ASN A 202 -10.39 48.77 5.97
CA ASN A 202 -11.64 49.51 6.08
C ASN A 202 -11.69 50.37 7.36
N ILE A 203 -11.23 49.84 8.49
CA ILE A 203 -11.13 50.60 9.76
C ILE A 203 -10.18 51.79 9.57
N GLN A 204 -9.00 51.58 8.99
CA GLN A 204 -8.03 52.66 8.76
C GLN A 204 -8.57 53.72 7.81
N THR A 205 -9.18 53.30 6.71
CA THR A 205 -9.79 54.21 5.73
C THR A 205 -10.88 55.05 6.37
N LYS A 206 -11.74 54.43 7.20
CA LYS A 206 -12.81 55.12 7.92
C LYS A 206 -12.23 56.16 8.89
N LEU A 207 -11.23 55.79 9.69
CA LEU A 207 -10.57 56.72 10.62
C LEU A 207 -9.92 57.90 9.89
N LYS A 208 -9.18 57.63 8.82
CA LYS A 208 -8.51 58.66 8.00
C LYS A 208 -9.51 59.61 7.33
N THR A 209 -10.62 59.08 6.82
CA THR A 209 -11.69 59.87 6.17
C THR A 209 -12.24 60.94 7.09
N TYR A 210 -12.37 60.65 8.39
CA TYR A 210 -12.88 61.59 9.39
C TYR A 210 -11.78 62.31 10.19
N GLY A 211 -10.51 62.20 9.78
CA GLY A 211 -9.38 62.86 10.48
C GLY A 211 -9.13 62.33 11.89
N LEU A 212 -9.55 61.10 12.19
CA LEU A 212 -9.36 60.46 13.48
C LEU A 212 -7.99 59.79 13.58
N ARG A 213 -7.54 59.54 14.82
CA ARG A 213 -6.29 58.82 15.07
C ARG A 213 -6.34 57.41 14.46
N GLU A 214 -5.21 57.00 13.91
CA GLU A 214 -5.01 55.67 13.35
C GLU A 214 -5.28 54.59 14.41
N TYR A 215 -5.85 53.47 13.97
CA TYR A 215 -6.02 52.32 14.85
C TYR A 215 -4.72 51.54 14.96
N ILE A 216 -4.26 51.27 16.17
CA ILE A 216 -3.14 50.37 16.43
C ILE A 216 -3.72 49.17 17.18
N PRO A 217 -3.72 47.96 16.58
CA PRO A 217 -4.14 46.76 17.28
C PRO A 217 -3.26 46.46 18.50
N PRO A 218 -3.78 45.74 19.51
CA PRO A 218 -2.96 45.25 20.61
C PRO A 218 -1.79 44.39 20.14
N ASP A 219 -0.74 44.32 20.95
CA ASP A 219 0.46 43.52 20.67
C ASP A 219 0.10 42.07 20.33
N GLY A 220 0.71 41.52 19.28
CA GLY A 220 0.46 40.17 18.79
C GLY A 220 -0.76 40.05 17.85
N LEU A 221 -1.56 41.11 17.68
CA LEU A 221 -2.70 41.14 16.77
C LEU A 221 -2.49 42.06 15.57
N THR A 222 -1.26 42.51 15.33
CA THR A 222 -0.98 43.37 14.19
C THR A 222 -1.01 42.57 12.88
N PRO A 223 -1.25 43.23 11.72
CA PRO A 223 -1.10 42.58 10.41
C PRO A 223 0.29 41.99 10.17
N THR A 224 1.32 42.59 10.79
CA THR A 224 2.70 42.10 10.75
C THR A 224 2.85 40.78 11.52
N ASP A 225 2.28 40.71 12.73
CA ASP A 225 2.27 39.49 13.54
C ASP A 225 1.55 38.35 12.78
N MET A 226 0.42 38.65 12.15
CA MET A 226 -0.28 37.68 11.28
C MET A 226 0.64 37.13 10.19
N THR A 227 1.42 38.01 9.55
CA THR A 227 2.28 37.66 8.43
C THR A 227 3.46 36.80 8.90
N MET A 228 3.99 37.09 10.09
CA MET A 228 5.03 36.29 10.73
C MET A 228 4.53 34.89 11.08
N GLU A 229 3.38 34.79 11.76
CA GLU A 229 2.78 33.50 12.14
C GLU A 229 2.33 32.68 10.92
N TRP A 230 1.82 33.35 9.89
CA TRP A 230 1.51 32.70 8.61
C TRP A 230 2.76 32.14 7.93
N SER A 231 3.88 32.88 7.94
CA SER A 231 5.15 32.39 7.40
C SER A 231 5.65 31.18 8.17
N ARG A 232 5.53 31.18 9.50
CA ARG A 232 5.85 30.03 10.36
C ARG A 232 4.99 28.81 10.03
N LEU A 233 3.69 29.00 9.81
CA LEU A 233 2.79 27.94 9.35
C LEU A 233 3.24 27.34 8.02
N LEU A 234 3.55 28.18 7.02
CA LEU A 234 3.99 27.71 5.70
C LEU A 234 5.31 26.94 5.77
N TYR A 235 6.25 27.38 6.60
CA TYR A 235 7.51 26.68 6.83
C TYR A 235 7.27 25.29 7.45
N ALA A 236 6.48 25.22 8.51
CA ALA A 236 6.14 23.96 9.18
C ALA A 236 5.38 22.99 8.25
N GLU A 237 4.46 23.50 7.43
CA GLU A 237 3.77 22.70 6.40
C GLU A 237 4.74 22.09 5.39
N ALA A 238 5.70 22.89 4.90
CA ALA A 238 6.69 22.43 3.95
C ALA A 238 7.60 21.36 4.56
N GLN A 239 8.03 21.56 5.81
CA GLN A 239 8.81 20.56 6.55
C GLN A 239 8.02 19.26 6.74
N ARG A 240 6.77 19.32 7.21
CA ARG A 240 5.92 18.15 7.43
C ARG A 240 5.69 17.36 6.13
N PHE A 241 5.40 18.05 5.03
CA PHE A 241 5.25 17.41 3.72
C PHE A 241 6.54 16.71 3.26
N ARG A 242 7.70 17.35 3.43
CA ARG A 242 8.99 16.74 3.08
C ARG A 242 9.30 15.54 3.97
N ALA A 243 9.05 15.62 5.27
CA ALA A 243 9.28 14.56 6.23
C ALA A 243 8.43 13.31 5.92
N ILE A 244 7.12 13.46 5.74
CA ILE A 244 6.21 12.35 5.40
C ILE A 244 6.68 11.65 4.11
N ASN A 245 6.98 12.42 3.06
CA ASN A 245 7.41 11.83 1.79
C ASN A 245 8.81 11.21 1.85
N ALA A 246 9.73 11.79 2.63
CA ALA A 246 11.05 11.19 2.84
C ALA A 246 10.92 9.82 3.49
N GLN A 247 10.14 9.71 4.57
CA GLN A 247 9.94 8.44 5.24
C GLN A 247 9.20 7.40 4.40
N ILE A 248 8.23 7.81 3.57
CA ILE A 248 7.60 6.90 2.62
C ILE A 248 8.64 6.33 1.65
N ARG A 249 9.59 7.16 1.18
CA ARG A 249 10.69 6.67 0.34
C ARG A 249 11.60 5.73 1.12
N ASP A 250 12.00 6.10 2.34
CA ASP A 250 12.91 5.29 3.17
C ASP A 250 12.30 3.91 3.48
N VAL A 251 11.01 3.84 3.80
CA VAL A 251 10.31 2.57 4.04
C VAL A 251 10.23 1.73 2.77
N LYS A 252 9.93 2.34 1.61
CA LYS A 252 9.96 1.63 0.33
C LYS A 252 11.35 1.10 0.03
N GLU A 253 12.38 1.85 0.37
CA GLU A 253 13.77 1.46 0.18
C GLU A 253 14.17 0.25 1.03
N VAL A 254 13.75 0.24 2.30
CA VAL A 254 13.92 -0.91 3.18
C VAL A 254 13.23 -2.15 2.61
N LEU A 255 12.02 -2.01 2.05
CA LEU A 255 11.31 -3.13 1.42
C LEU A 255 12.03 -3.64 0.15
N ARG A 256 12.53 -2.74 -0.71
CA ARG A 256 13.32 -3.11 -1.89
C ARG A 256 14.57 -3.90 -1.51
N HIS A 257 15.34 -3.40 -0.56
CA HIS A 257 16.52 -4.11 -0.07
C HIS A 257 16.17 -5.45 0.57
N LYS A 258 15.12 -5.51 1.39
CA LYS A 258 14.67 -6.76 2.02
C LYS A 258 14.37 -7.83 0.97
N TYR A 259 13.59 -7.51 -0.05
CA TYR A 259 13.30 -8.43 -1.15
C TYR A 259 14.58 -8.83 -1.91
N ALA A 260 15.39 -7.84 -2.30
CA ALA A 260 16.59 -8.08 -3.10
C ALA A 260 17.63 -8.94 -2.39
N THR A 261 17.85 -8.74 -1.09
CA THR A 261 18.76 -9.59 -0.31
C THR A 261 18.29 -11.04 -0.30
N ILE A 262 17.01 -11.29 -0.03
CA ILE A 262 16.45 -12.66 -0.02
C ILE A 262 16.56 -13.29 -1.41
N ALA A 263 16.22 -12.54 -2.47
CA ALA A 263 16.26 -13.00 -3.85
C ALA A 263 17.69 -13.36 -4.30
N ASN A 264 18.65 -12.46 -4.09
CA ASN A 264 20.04 -12.64 -4.50
C ASN A 264 20.72 -13.78 -3.70
N ASP A 265 20.42 -13.91 -2.40
CA ASP A 265 20.95 -15.01 -1.58
C ASP A 265 20.37 -16.35 -2.03
N LEU A 266 19.07 -16.40 -2.36
CA LEU A 266 18.44 -17.61 -2.87
C LEU A 266 19.03 -18.03 -4.23
N GLU A 267 19.15 -17.10 -5.20
CA GLU A 267 19.78 -17.40 -6.50
C GLU A 267 21.18 -17.97 -6.32
N ARG A 268 21.99 -17.33 -5.46
CA ARG A 268 23.35 -17.78 -5.21
C ARG A 268 23.37 -19.20 -4.67
N ASN A 269 22.50 -19.51 -3.70
CA ASN A 269 22.40 -20.87 -3.14
C ASN A 269 21.97 -21.89 -4.19
N LEU A 270 21.00 -21.56 -5.05
CA LEU A 270 20.52 -22.43 -6.13
C LEU A 270 21.63 -22.67 -7.17
N ARG A 271 22.37 -21.64 -7.56
CA ARG A 271 23.49 -21.74 -8.49
C ARG A 271 24.62 -22.57 -7.91
N ASP A 272 24.97 -22.37 -6.64
CA ASP A 272 26.03 -23.12 -5.95
C ASP A 272 25.65 -24.61 -5.87
N ILE A 273 24.40 -24.94 -5.51
CA ILE A 273 23.89 -26.32 -5.52
C ILE A 273 23.95 -26.92 -6.94
N THR A 274 23.54 -26.17 -7.96
CA THR A 274 23.57 -26.65 -9.35
C THR A 274 25.00 -26.97 -9.82
N ALA A 275 25.96 -26.15 -9.41
CA ALA A 275 27.38 -26.38 -9.68
C ALA A 275 27.90 -27.62 -8.93
N GLU A 276 27.52 -27.79 -7.66
CA GLU A 276 27.87 -28.98 -6.87
C GLU A 276 27.34 -30.27 -7.50
N ILE A 277 26.08 -30.29 -7.97
CA ILE A 277 25.48 -31.44 -8.68
C ILE A 277 26.26 -31.78 -9.95
N SER A 278 26.67 -30.75 -10.70
CA SER A 278 27.40 -30.90 -11.96
C SER A 278 28.84 -31.38 -11.76
N ALA A 279 29.43 -31.09 -10.60
CA ALA A 279 30.80 -31.44 -10.24
C ALA A 279 30.93 -32.81 -9.55
N LEU A 280 29.84 -33.56 -9.37
CA LEU A 280 29.86 -34.90 -8.79
C LEU A 280 30.69 -35.85 -9.65
N ASP A 281 31.74 -36.42 -9.04
CA ASP A 281 32.67 -37.37 -9.64
C ASP A 281 33.21 -38.32 -8.55
N GLY A 282 33.86 -39.41 -8.95
CA GLY A 282 34.45 -40.40 -8.05
C GLY A 282 33.54 -41.62 -7.78
N PRO A 283 33.77 -42.37 -6.69
CA PRO A 283 33.00 -43.56 -6.35
C PRO A 283 31.51 -43.24 -6.18
N LEU A 284 30.64 -44.14 -6.65
CA LEU A 284 29.19 -43.95 -6.61
C LEU A 284 28.66 -43.79 -5.17
N GLU A 285 29.28 -44.47 -4.20
CA GLU A 285 28.96 -44.35 -2.77
C GLU A 285 29.19 -42.93 -2.24
N ASP A 286 30.33 -42.33 -2.60
CA ASP A 286 30.69 -40.97 -2.19
C ASP A 286 29.77 -39.94 -2.86
N GLN A 287 29.45 -40.17 -4.15
CA GLN A 287 28.48 -39.35 -4.87
C GLN A 287 27.08 -39.44 -4.25
N GLN A 288 26.63 -40.63 -3.83
CA GLN A 288 25.34 -40.86 -3.18
C GLN A 288 25.24 -40.13 -1.82
N ILE A 289 26.32 -40.14 -1.03
CA ILE A 289 26.39 -39.38 0.23
C ILE A 289 26.30 -37.88 -0.06
N THR A 290 27.04 -37.40 -1.07
CA THR A 290 27.09 -35.98 -1.42
C THR A 290 25.74 -35.47 -1.91
N ILE A 291 25.06 -36.21 -2.80
CA ILE A 291 23.75 -35.78 -3.31
C ILE A 291 22.66 -35.79 -2.22
N LYS A 292 22.70 -36.74 -1.27
CA LYS A 292 21.80 -36.74 -0.09
C LYS A 292 22.08 -35.56 0.84
N LEU A 293 23.34 -35.16 0.98
CA LEU A 293 23.69 -33.93 1.73
C LEU A 293 23.15 -32.69 1.02
N ILE A 294 23.26 -32.61 -0.32
CA ILE A 294 22.70 -31.53 -1.12
C ILE A 294 21.16 -31.46 -0.94
N GLU A 295 20.47 -32.60 -1.01
CA GLU A 295 19.02 -32.69 -0.78
C GLU A 295 18.62 -32.14 0.59
N SER A 296 19.37 -32.48 1.64
CA SER A 296 19.13 -31.96 2.99
C SER A 296 19.33 -30.45 3.12
N ARG A 297 20.23 -29.86 2.30
CA ARG A 297 20.47 -28.40 2.23
C ARG A 297 19.43 -27.67 1.38
N LEU A 298 18.81 -28.35 0.42
CA LEU A 298 17.77 -27.78 -0.43
C LEU A 298 16.46 -27.59 0.34
N SER A 299 16.09 -28.52 1.23
CA SER A 299 14.82 -28.49 1.96
C SER A 299 14.56 -27.18 2.74
N PRO A 300 15.52 -26.61 3.50
CA PRO A 300 15.35 -25.30 4.15
C PRO A 300 15.17 -24.12 3.18
N LEU A 301 15.60 -24.22 1.92
CA LEU A 301 15.43 -23.15 0.93
C LEU A 301 13.97 -22.97 0.52
N ARG A 302 13.10 -23.96 0.78
CA ARG A 302 11.65 -23.81 0.61
C ARG A 302 11.07 -22.76 1.55
N ASP A 303 11.55 -22.68 2.78
CA ASP A 303 11.13 -21.62 3.73
C ASP A 303 11.64 -20.24 3.28
N VAL A 304 12.81 -20.20 2.62
CA VAL A 304 13.35 -18.97 2.03
C VAL A 304 12.47 -18.50 0.87
N LEU A 305 11.98 -19.41 0.02
CA LEU A 305 10.99 -19.08 -1.00
C LEU A 305 9.72 -18.47 -0.39
N THR A 306 9.14 -19.08 0.65
CA THR A 306 7.94 -18.50 1.30
C THR A 306 8.21 -17.11 1.89
N ARG A 307 9.41 -16.88 2.43
CA ARG A 307 9.84 -15.55 2.88
C ARG A 307 10.00 -14.55 1.73
N LEU A 308 10.49 -15.00 0.57
CA LEU A 308 10.58 -14.20 -0.65
C LEU A 308 9.18 -13.79 -1.13
N GLU A 309 8.23 -14.73 -1.17
CA GLU A 309 6.83 -14.46 -1.54
C GLU A 309 6.21 -13.40 -0.61
N THR A 310 6.44 -13.54 0.69
CA THR A 310 5.94 -12.55 1.68
C THR A 310 6.57 -11.17 1.44
N ALA A 311 7.87 -11.10 1.14
CA ALA A 311 8.56 -9.84 0.87
C ALA A 311 8.08 -9.19 -0.45
N ASP A 312 7.78 -9.99 -1.46
CA ASP A 312 7.19 -9.54 -2.73
C ASP A 312 5.77 -8.98 -2.53
N ASP A 313 4.93 -9.68 -1.77
CA ASP A 313 3.58 -9.21 -1.42
C ASP A 313 3.62 -7.89 -0.64
N GLU A 314 4.59 -7.72 0.28
CA GLU A 314 4.84 -6.44 0.96
C GLU A 314 5.23 -5.33 -0.03
N CYS A 315 6.09 -5.63 -1.02
CA CYS A 315 6.50 -4.67 -2.05
C CYS A 315 5.32 -4.24 -2.93
N ARG A 316 4.52 -5.20 -3.41
CA ARG A 316 3.30 -4.95 -4.21
C ARG A 316 2.29 -4.12 -3.43
N SER A 317 2.08 -4.46 -2.16
CA SER A 317 1.19 -3.73 -1.23
C SER A 317 1.66 -2.29 -0.96
N ALA A 318 2.97 -2.05 -1.03
CA ALA A 318 3.57 -0.72 -0.94
C ALA A 318 3.62 0.02 -2.29
N ASN A 319 3.02 -0.52 -3.36
CA ASN A 319 3.12 0.00 -4.73
C ASN A 319 4.58 0.21 -5.15
N ILE A 320 5.40 -0.83 -4.99
CA ILE A 320 6.76 -0.91 -5.53
C ILE A 320 6.68 -1.83 -6.74
N GLU A 321 6.88 -1.26 -7.93
CA GLU A 321 6.81 -2.00 -9.21
C GLU A 321 8.21 -2.40 -9.69
N GLU A 322 9.22 -1.61 -9.33
CA GLU A 322 10.60 -1.79 -9.78
C GLU A 322 11.55 -1.84 -8.58
N ASN A 323 12.54 -2.71 -8.69
CA ASN A 323 13.62 -2.89 -7.73
C ASN A 323 14.96 -2.88 -8.46
N GLU A 324 15.82 -1.91 -8.16
CA GLU A 324 17.13 -1.77 -8.80
C GLU A 324 18.22 -2.66 -8.15
N TYR A 325 17.92 -3.28 -7.01
CA TYR A 325 18.88 -4.08 -6.26
C TYR A 325 18.90 -5.57 -6.63
N THR A 326 17.96 -6.00 -7.48
CA THR A 326 17.91 -7.37 -7.99
C THR A 326 17.22 -7.41 -9.34
N ILE A 327 17.65 -8.34 -10.18
CA ILE A 327 17.00 -8.64 -11.47
C ILE A 327 16.05 -9.85 -11.36
N PHE A 328 16.04 -10.53 -10.22
CA PHE A 328 15.32 -11.79 -10.04
C PHE A 328 13.90 -11.55 -9.57
N THR A 329 12.93 -12.14 -10.28
CA THR A 329 11.53 -12.14 -9.86
C THR A 329 11.23 -13.36 -8.99
N ARG A 330 10.13 -13.27 -8.24
CA ARG A 330 9.60 -14.38 -7.45
C ARG A 330 9.35 -15.59 -8.35
N GLU A 331 8.74 -15.36 -9.50
CA GLU A 331 8.36 -16.39 -10.45
C GLU A 331 9.60 -17.09 -11.03
N ASP A 332 10.67 -16.35 -11.36
CA ASP A 332 11.92 -16.91 -11.86
C ASP A 332 12.59 -17.81 -10.81
N LEU A 333 12.72 -17.33 -9.57
CA LEU A 333 13.39 -18.09 -8.50
C LEU A 333 12.59 -19.32 -8.06
N GLN A 334 11.26 -19.25 -8.10
CA GLN A 334 10.40 -20.40 -7.86
C GLN A 334 10.58 -21.47 -8.94
N PHE A 335 10.70 -21.06 -10.20
CA PHE A 335 10.97 -21.96 -11.31
C PHE A 335 12.38 -22.57 -11.22
N GLU A 336 13.41 -21.77 -10.95
CA GLU A 336 14.79 -22.25 -10.77
C GLU A 336 14.90 -23.23 -9.61
N TYR A 337 14.28 -22.95 -8.46
CA TYR A 337 14.24 -23.91 -7.35
C TYR A 337 13.63 -25.25 -7.78
N GLY A 338 12.52 -25.23 -8.53
CA GLY A 338 11.88 -26.45 -9.03
C GLY A 338 12.78 -27.24 -9.99
N LEU A 339 13.58 -26.55 -10.82
CA LEU A 339 14.57 -27.21 -11.67
C LEU A 339 15.69 -27.86 -10.86
N VAL A 340 16.22 -27.17 -9.85
CA VAL A 340 17.26 -27.71 -8.96
C VAL A 340 16.75 -28.91 -8.17
N GLU A 341 15.53 -28.83 -7.62
CA GLU A 341 14.87 -29.93 -6.91
C GLU A 341 14.71 -31.16 -7.81
N SER A 342 14.23 -30.95 -9.04
CA SER A 342 14.13 -32.02 -10.04
C SER A 342 15.50 -32.60 -10.38
N ALA A 343 16.54 -31.77 -10.54
CA ALA A 343 17.90 -32.21 -10.85
C ALA A 343 18.50 -33.07 -9.74
N VAL A 344 18.30 -32.69 -8.46
CA VAL A 344 18.75 -33.49 -7.30
C VAL A 344 18.08 -34.86 -7.31
N ILE A 345 16.76 -34.90 -7.47
CA ILE A 345 15.97 -36.15 -7.48
C ILE A 345 16.43 -37.06 -8.63
N LYS A 346 16.56 -36.51 -9.85
CA LYS A 346 17.00 -37.28 -11.03
C LYS A 346 18.42 -37.81 -10.86
N LYS A 347 19.33 -37.01 -10.31
CA LYS A 347 20.74 -37.41 -10.10
C LYS A 347 20.87 -38.48 -9.01
N LEU A 348 20.11 -38.37 -7.91
CA LEU A 348 20.07 -39.40 -6.86
C LEU A 348 19.57 -40.74 -7.43
N LYS A 349 18.45 -40.74 -8.15
CA LYS A 349 17.90 -41.94 -8.82
C LYS A 349 18.90 -42.56 -9.78
N PHE A 350 19.57 -41.73 -10.59
CA PHE A 350 20.61 -42.19 -11.50
C PHE A 350 21.75 -42.91 -10.75
N ILE A 351 22.28 -42.29 -9.68
CA ILE A 351 23.36 -42.88 -8.88
C ILE A 351 22.92 -44.19 -8.23
N ASP A 352 21.72 -44.22 -7.63
CA ASP A 352 21.16 -45.42 -7.00
C ASP A 352 21.04 -46.57 -8.01
N ASN A 353 20.52 -46.30 -9.20
CA ASN A 353 20.39 -47.31 -10.25
C ASN A 353 21.76 -47.81 -10.74
N GLN A 354 22.77 -46.93 -10.85
CA GLN A 354 24.13 -47.32 -11.23
C GLN A 354 24.83 -48.18 -10.15
N ILE A 355 24.56 -47.94 -8.87
CA ILE A 355 25.07 -48.77 -7.76
C ILE A 355 24.51 -50.19 -7.88
N VAL A 356 23.20 -50.30 -8.11
CA VAL A 356 22.52 -51.60 -8.29
C VAL A 356 23.11 -52.35 -9.48
N SER A 357 23.18 -51.73 -10.66
CA SER A 357 23.72 -52.37 -11.86
C SER A 357 25.17 -52.86 -11.68
N ARG A 358 26.01 -52.10 -10.95
CA ARG A 358 27.41 -52.48 -10.68
C ARG A 358 27.52 -53.72 -9.78
N ASN A 359 26.55 -53.94 -8.89
CA ASN A 359 26.54 -55.08 -7.98
C ASN A 359 26.03 -56.38 -8.65
N MET A 360 25.48 -56.29 -9.87
CA MET A 360 25.02 -57.46 -10.63
C MET A 360 26.15 -58.03 -11.49
N SER A 361 26.92 -58.97 -10.92
CA SER A 361 28.05 -59.63 -11.61
C SER A 361 27.65 -60.60 -12.71
N ASN A 362 26.39 -61.06 -12.72
CA ASN A 362 25.93 -62.17 -13.55
C ASN A 362 25.35 -61.72 -14.90
N LEU A 363 25.30 -60.40 -15.15
CA LEU A 363 24.76 -59.81 -16.37
C LEU A 363 25.84 -59.14 -17.21
N THR A 364 25.72 -59.25 -18.53
CA THR A 364 26.60 -58.51 -19.45
C THR A 364 26.23 -57.02 -19.47
N PRO A 365 27.17 -56.11 -19.75
CA PRO A 365 26.87 -54.68 -19.87
C PRO A 365 25.74 -54.35 -20.84
N ALA A 366 25.64 -55.10 -21.95
CA ALA A 366 24.57 -54.92 -22.93
C ALA A 366 23.19 -55.34 -22.39
N GLN A 367 23.11 -56.40 -21.58
CA GLN A 367 21.85 -56.81 -20.93
C GLN A 367 21.44 -55.81 -19.85
N LEU A 368 22.39 -55.30 -19.06
CA LEU A 368 22.13 -54.24 -18.08
C LEU A 368 21.58 -52.98 -18.76
N GLU A 369 22.21 -52.54 -19.85
CA GLU A 369 21.73 -51.38 -20.63
C GLU A 369 20.34 -51.63 -21.22
N GLN A 370 20.07 -52.85 -21.71
CA GLN A 370 18.75 -53.23 -22.21
C GLN A 370 17.70 -53.14 -21.10
N PHE A 371 17.93 -53.74 -19.93
CA PHE A 371 16.99 -53.70 -18.81
C PHE A 371 16.78 -52.30 -18.26
N GLU A 372 17.85 -51.50 -18.14
CA GLU A 372 17.76 -50.10 -17.74
C GLU A 372 16.94 -49.27 -18.73
N SER A 373 17.17 -49.45 -20.04
CA SER A 373 16.43 -48.75 -21.08
C SER A 373 14.94 -49.12 -21.08
N THR A 374 14.62 -50.40 -20.87
CA THR A 374 13.25 -50.88 -20.73
C THR A 374 12.58 -50.28 -19.50
N PHE A 375 13.22 -50.35 -18.33
CA PHE A 375 12.68 -49.79 -17.10
C PHE A 375 12.36 -48.30 -17.27
N ARG A 376 13.32 -47.50 -17.78
CA ARG A 376 13.12 -46.07 -18.03
C ARG A 376 12.05 -45.75 -19.06
N TYR A 377 11.89 -46.59 -20.08
CA TYR A 377 10.87 -46.38 -21.11
C TYR A 377 9.45 -46.53 -20.54
N PHE A 378 9.27 -47.41 -19.56
CA PHE A 378 7.98 -47.65 -18.91
C PHE A 378 7.74 -46.83 -17.65
N ASP A 379 8.78 -46.37 -16.94
CA ASP A 379 8.72 -45.41 -15.83
C ASP A 379 8.47 -43.97 -16.36
N ARG A 380 7.25 -43.72 -16.86
CA ARG A 380 6.92 -42.47 -17.56
C ARG A 380 6.83 -41.25 -16.67
N ASP A 381 6.52 -41.45 -15.39
CA ASP A 381 6.45 -40.39 -14.39
C ASP A 381 7.79 -40.15 -13.69
N GLU A 382 8.83 -40.87 -14.13
CA GLU A 382 10.19 -40.83 -13.58
C GLU A 382 10.20 -41.06 -12.07
N THR A 383 9.27 -41.85 -11.53
CA THR A 383 9.16 -42.12 -10.09
C THR A 383 10.25 -43.05 -9.58
N ASN A 384 10.97 -43.73 -10.49
CA ASN A 384 11.84 -44.87 -10.21
C ASN A 384 11.07 -46.07 -9.66
N THR A 385 9.79 -46.20 -10.02
CA THR A 385 8.93 -47.32 -9.64
C THR A 385 8.03 -47.70 -10.81
N LEU A 386 7.79 -48.99 -11.05
CA LEU A 386 6.81 -49.42 -12.05
C LEU A 386 5.51 -49.86 -11.38
N THR A 387 4.39 -49.42 -11.91
CA THR A 387 3.07 -49.98 -11.59
C THR A 387 2.90 -51.37 -12.20
N LEU A 388 1.90 -52.13 -11.75
CA LEU A 388 1.57 -53.45 -12.32
C LEU A 388 1.43 -53.42 -13.85
N ALA A 389 0.75 -52.40 -14.40
CA ALA A 389 0.56 -52.29 -15.84
C ALA A 389 1.88 -52.00 -16.59
N GLU A 390 2.74 -51.15 -16.02
CA GLU A 390 4.05 -50.82 -16.57
C GLU A 390 5.01 -52.01 -16.50
N LEU A 391 4.98 -52.78 -15.41
CA LEU A 391 5.73 -54.02 -15.27
C LEU A 391 5.31 -55.04 -16.34
N THR A 392 4.01 -55.28 -16.53
CA THR A 392 3.51 -56.21 -17.56
C THR A 392 3.98 -55.79 -18.96
N ALA A 393 3.90 -54.50 -19.26
CA ALA A 393 4.35 -53.98 -20.55
C ALA A 393 5.88 -54.06 -20.73
N ALA A 394 6.64 -53.81 -19.66
CA ALA A 394 8.10 -53.95 -19.63
C ALA A 394 8.55 -55.38 -19.90
N LEU A 395 7.96 -56.36 -19.21
CA LEU A 395 8.26 -57.78 -19.43
C LEU A 395 7.89 -58.22 -20.85
N ALA A 396 6.71 -57.82 -21.33
CA ALA A 396 6.27 -58.13 -22.68
C ALA A 396 7.24 -57.57 -23.75
N SER A 397 7.81 -56.38 -23.52
CA SER A 397 8.81 -55.78 -24.42
C SER A 397 10.14 -56.54 -24.47
N LEU A 398 10.47 -57.26 -23.40
CA LEU A 398 11.63 -58.15 -23.30
C LEU A 398 11.32 -59.57 -23.80
N GLY A 399 10.09 -59.81 -24.27
CA GLY A 399 9.65 -61.12 -24.76
C GLY A 399 9.18 -62.08 -23.66
N ILE A 400 9.01 -61.59 -22.44
CA ILE A 400 8.56 -62.37 -21.28
C ILE A 400 7.06 -62.14 -21.08
N VAL A 401 6.26 -63.20 -21.16
CA VAL A 401 4.79 -63.13 -21.05
C VAL A 401 4.30 -64.08 -19.97
N TYR A 402 3.65 -63.54 -18.95
CA TYR A 402 2.96 -64.29 -17.90
C TYR A 402 1.44 -64.06 -17.98
N SER A 403 0.66 -64.88 -17.27
CA SER A 403 -0.78 -64.64 -17.12
C SER A 403 -1.04 -63.41 -16.23
N ASP A 404 -2.22 -62.80 -16.37
CA ASP A 404 -2.59 -61.63 -15.55
C ASP A 404 -2.58 -61.94 -14.04
N GLU A 405 -2.93 -63.18 -13.65
CA GLU A 405 -2.92 -63.65 -12.26
C GLU A 405 -1.49 -63.83 -11.72
N ASP A 406 -0.60 -64.39 -12.53
CA ASP A 406 0.82 -64.57 -12.17
C ASP A 406 1.53 -63.21 -12.07
N MET A 407 1.24 -62.29 -13.01
CA MET A 407 1.81 -60.93 -12.98
C MET A 407 1.42 -60.16 -11.72
N ALA A 408 0.15 -60.24 -11.32
CA ALA A 408 -0.31 -59.61 -10.08
C ALA A 408 0.40 -60.19 -8.86
N THR A 409 0.65 -61.50 -8.86
CA THR A 409 1.36 -62.21 -7.78
C THR A 409 2.82 -61.78 -7.72
N ILE A 410 3.53 -61.80 -8.84
CA ILE A 410 4.94 -61.37 -8.94
C ILE A 410 5.10 -59.91 -8.48
N HIS A 411 4.20 -59.03 -8.91
CA HIS A 411 4.22 -57.63 -8.50
C HIS A 411 4.01 -57.47 -6.99
N ASP A 412 3.03 -58.14 -6.39
CA ASP A 412 2.77 -58.06 -4.93
C ASP A 412 3.94 -58.61 -4.12
N GLU A 413 4.57 -59.69 -4.57
CA GLU A 413 5.76 -60.27 -3.94
C GLU A 413 6.96 -59.32 -3.98
N LEU A 414 7.23 -58.70 -5.13
CA LEU A 414 8.31 -57.73 -5.27
C LEU A 414 8.05 -56.46 -4.45
N VAL A 415 6.82 -55.95 -4.44
CA VAL A 415 6.44 -54.81 -3.59
C VAL A 415 6.56 -55.16 -2.11
N ARG A 416 6.22 -56.39 -1.70
CA ARG A 416 6.39 -56.84 -0.31
C ARG A 416 7.88 -56.95 0.07
N ALA A 417 8.74 -57.41 -0.83
CA ALA A 417 10.16 -57.61 -0.58
C ALA A 417 10.94 -56.29 -0.56
N TYR A 418 10.68 -55.39 -1.51
CA TYR A 418 11.44 -54.16 -1.73
C TYR A 418 10.69 -52.89 -1.28
N GLY A 419 9.45 -53.01 -0.81
CA GLY A 419 8.57 -51.90 -0.42
C GLY A 419 7.87 -51.21 -1.59
N ALA A 420 8.53 -51.15 -2.75
CA ALA A 420 7.99 -50.71 -4.02
C ALA A 420 8.74 -51.40 -5.17
N LEU A 421 8.18 -51.38 -6.38
CA LEU A 421 8.82 -51.99 -7.53
C LEU A 421 9.86 -51.06 -8.17
N THR A 422 10.97 -50.87 -7.47
CA THR A 422 12.10 -50.04 -7.91
C THR A 422 12.92 -50.72 -9.00
N PHE A 423 13.88 -49.99 -9.58
CA PHE A 423 14.83 -50.58 -10.54
C PHE A 423 15.59 -51.77 -9.94
N GLU A 424 15.89 -51.74 -8.63
CA GLU A 424 16.50 -52.87 -7.92
C GLU A 424 15.60 -54.11 -7.92
N ALA A 425 14.31 -53.94 -7.58
CA ALA A 425 13.36 -55.04 -7.61
C ALA A 425 13.20 -55.61 -9.03
N PHE A 426 13.14 -54.73 -10.04
CA PHE A 426 13.03 -55.12 -11.44
C PHE A 426 14.28 -55.87 -11.94
N ILE A 427 15.48 -55.38 -11.63
CA ILE A 427 16.73 -56.02 -12.06
C ILE A 427 16.92 -57.37 -11.38
N ASN A 428 16.61 -57.50 -10.09
CA ASN A 428 16.69 -58.80 -9.41
C ASN A 428 15.71 -59.81 -10.03
N LEU A 429 14.48 -59.40 -10.38
CA LEU A 429 13.56 -60.24 -11.15
C LEU A 429 14.16 -60.63 -12.51
N MET A 430 14.82 -59.70 -13.22
CA MET A 430 15.45 -60.00 -14.51
C MET A 430 16.62 -60.97 -14.37
N VAL A 431 17.41 -60.86 -13.30
CA VAL A 431 18.47 -61.81 -12.97
C VAL A 431 17.86 -63.19 -12.71
N ASP A 432 16.83 -63.29 -11.87
CA ASP A 432 16.18 -64.57 -11.56
C ASP A 432 15.62 -65.25 -12.83
N ILE A 433 14.96 -64.48 -13.70
CA ILE A 433 14.42 -64.99 -14.97
C ILE A 433 15.53 -65.39 -15.94
N THR A 434 16.61 -64.63 -16.03
CA THR A 434 17.73 -64.94 -16.94
C THR A 434 18.59 -66.10 -16.46
N GLU A 435 18.77 -66.25 -15.15
CA GLU A 435 19.44 -67.41 -14.55
C GLU A 435 18.63 -68.70 -14.79
N ASP A 436 17.30 -68.64 -14.71
CA ASP A 436 16.43 -69.80 -14.98
C ASP A 436 16.49 -70.24 -16.46
N GLN A 437 16.48 -69.29 -17.41
CA GLN A 437 16.62 -69.57 -18.85
C GLN A 437 18.00 -70.12 -19.26
N MET A 438 19.03 -69.92 -18.43
CA MET A 438 20.40 -70.41 -18.67
C MET A 438 20.73 -71.64 -17.80
N SER A 439 19.75 -72.18 -17.07
CA SER A 439 19.94 -73.40 -16.28
C SER A 439 20.27 -74.60 -17.17
N SER A 440 21.06 -75.55 -16.64
CA SER A 440 21.45 -76.78 -17.36
C SER A 440 20.23 -77.52 -17.91
N ASP A 441 19.16 -77.62 -17.13
CA ASP A 441 17.98 -78.38 -17.49
C ASP A 441 17.17 -77.69 -18.60
N GLN A 442 16.99 -76.37 -18.54
CA GLN A 442 16.30 -75.61 -19.60
C GLN A 442 17.11 -75.57 -20.90
N LEU A 443 18.44 -75.42 -20.82
CA LEU A 443 19.30 -75.49 -22.00
C LEU A 443 19.29 -76.88 -22.63
N ARG A 444 19.27 -77.96 -21.82
CA ARG A 444 19.09 -79.33 -22.32
C ARG A 444 17.78 -79.47 -23.06
N ASP A 445 16.68 -78.98 -22.49
CA ASP A 445 15.37 -79.06 -23.12
C ASP A 445 15.31 -78.23 -24.42
N ALA A 446 15.96 -77.06 -24.47
CA ALA A 446 16.10 -76.29 -25.71
C ALA A 446 16.89 -77.04 -26.78
N PHE A 447 18.02 -77.67 -26.43
CA PHE A 447 18.80 -78.49 -27.35
C PHE A 447 18.03 -79.74 -27.81
N ARG A 448 17.23 -80.35 -26.92
CA ARG A 448 16.32 -81.47 -27.27
C ARG A 448 15.22 -81.02 -28.22
N GLY A 449 14.67 -79.82 -28.05
CA GLY A 449 13.71 -79.23 -28.98
C GLY A 449 14.29 -79.01 -30.38
N ILE A 450 15.54 -78.52 -30.46
CA ILE A 450 16.25 -78.35 -31.74
C ILE A 450 16.60 -79.70 -32.38
N SER A 451 16.93 -80.70 -31.57
CA SER A 451 17.33 -82.02 -32.03
C SER A 451 16.17 -82.98 -32.29
N ASN A 452 14.90 -82.59 -32.08
CA ASN A 452 13.76 -83.53 -32.06
C ASN A 452 14.01 -84.72 -31.11
N ASP A 453 14.34 -84.44 -29.84
CA ASP A 453 14.57 -85.40 -28.75
C ASP A 453 15.78 -86.35 -28.92
N LYS A 454 16.68 -86.06 -29.88
CA LYS A 454 17.94 -86.81 -30.00
C LYS A 454 18.95 -86.30 -28.97
N PRO A 455 19.79 -87.17 -28.35
CA PRO A 455 20.84 -86.75 -27.41
C PRO A 455 22.05 -86.10 -28.10
N PHE A 456 21.90 -85.66 -29.35
CA PHE A 456 22.92 -85.00 -30.15
C PHE A 456 22.26 -84.06 -31.16
N VAL A 457 22.98 -83.02 -31.58
CA VAL A 457 22.57 -82.09 -32.63
C VAL A 457 23.46 -82.25 -33.87
N THR A 458 22.89 -82.04 -35.05
CA THR A 458 23.65 -81.93 -36.30
C THR A 458 23.80 -80.46 -36.72
N GLU A 459 24.76 -80.17 -37.60
CA GLU A 459 24.89 -78.82 -38.17
C GLU A 459 23.60 -78.36 -38.88
N LEU A 460 22.85 -79.31 -39.46
CA LEU A 460 21.57 -79.01 -40.09
C LEU A 460 20.52 -78.61 -39.05
N ASP A 461 20.44 -79.31 -37.92
CA ASP A 461 19.49 -78.98 -36.83
C ASP A 461 19.74 -77.56 -36.29
N LEU A 462 21.01 -77.19 -36.08
CA LEU A 462 21.40 -75.84 -35.62
C LEU A 462 21.09 -74.73 -36.66
N LYS A 463 21.24 -75.03 -37.96
CA LYS A 463 20.87 -74.11 -39.04
C LYS A 463 19.35 -73.94 -39.15
N VAL A 464 18.58 -75.01 -38.96
CA VAL A 464 17.11 -74.98 -38.99
C VAL A 464 16.56 -74.18 -37.81
N ALA A 465 17.23 -74.24 -36.65
CA ALA A 465 16.94 -73.40 -35.49
C ALA A 465 17.38 -71.93 -35.65
N MET A 466 17.86 -71.51 -36.83
CA MET A 466 18.24 -70.13 -37.16
C MET A 466 19.35 -69.55 -36.27
N LEU A 467 20.26 -70.39 -35.77
CA LEU A 467 21.42 -69.88 -35.03
C LEU A 467 22.36 -69.08 -35.94
N PRO A 468 22.99 -67.99 -35.46
CA PRO A 468 23.98 -67.25 -36.21
C PRO A 468 25.17 -68.13 -36.64
N PRO A 469 25.73 -67.97 -37.85
CA PRO A 469 26.83 -68.82 -38.35
C PRO A 469 28.03 -68.91 -37.40
N VAL A 470 28.37 -67.79 -36.76
CA VAL A 470 29.48 -67.71 -35.78
C VAL A 470 29.22 -68.59 -34.56
N ALA A 471 27.97 -68.64 -34.08
CA ALA A 471 27.60 -69.50 -32.95
C ALA A 471 27.64 -70.98 -33.34
N ILE A 472 27.18 -71.32 -34.55
CA ILE A 472 27.23 -72.70 -35.06
C ILE A 472 28.69 -73.19 -35.13
N ASP A 473 29.60 -72.38 -35.67
CA ASP A 473 31.02 -72.73 -35.76
C ASP A 473 31.66 -72.91 -34.38
N TYR A 474 31.32 -72.05 -33.42
CA TYR A 474 31.76 -72.19 -32.03
C TYR A 474 31.27 -73.50 -31.42
N LEU A 475 29.96 -73.79 -31.46
CA LEU A 475 29.38 -75.01 -30.87
C LEU A 475 29.98 -76.28 -31.49
N LYS A 476 30.24 -76.30 -32.80
CA LYS A 476 30.92 -77.41 -33.49
C LYS A 476 32.36 -77.62 -33.01
N SER A 477 33.03 -76.55 -32.56
CA SER A 477 34.40 -76.61 -32.07
C SER A 477 34.50 -77.04 -30.61
N THR A 478 33.45 -76.83 -29.81
CA THR A 478 33.44 -77.06 -28.36
C THR A 478 32.71 -78.34 -27.95
N MET A 479 31.67 -78.75 -28.67
CA MET A 479 30.90 -79.96 -28.34
C MET A 479 31.65 -81.25 -28.74
N PRO A 480 31.65 -82.30 -27.89
CA PRO A 480 32.16 -83.61 -28.25
C PRO A 480 31.49 -84.17 -29.51
N LYS A 481 32.30 -84.69 -30.44
CA LYS A 481 31.80 -85.29 -31.69
C LYS A 481 31.38 -86.72 -31.46
N VAL A 482 30.19 -87.08 -31.95
CA VAL A 482 29.66 -88.44 -31.93
C VAL A 482 29.40 -88.93 -33.35
N THR A 483 29.84 -90.16 -33.63
CA THR A 483 29.54 -90.84 -34.89
C THR A 483 28.20 -91.54 -34.79
N VAL A 484 27.21 -91.06 -35.56
CA VAL A 484 25.87 -91.66 -35.62
C VAL A 484 25.79 -92.55 -36.86
N ASN A 485 25.32 -93.79 -36.68
CA ASN A 485 25.10 -94.74 -37.77
C ASN A 485 23.83 -94.36 -38.54
N GLY A 486 23.92 -93.29 -39.33
CA GLY A 486 22.88 -92.83 -40.25
C GLY A 486 23.51 -92.38 -41.56
N THR A 487 23.04 -92.93 -42.68
CA THR A 487 23.49 -92.58 -44.02
C THR A 487 23.07 -91.14 -44.33
N GLY A 488 24.04 -90.22 -44.39
CA GLY A 488 23.82 -88.94 -45.07
C GLY A 488 23.50 -89.20 -46.55
N ALA A 489 22.82 -88.25 -47.20
CA ALA A 489 22.43 -88.35 -48.61
C ALA A 489 23.60 -88.63 -49.59
N ASN A 490 24.85 -88.47 -49.13
CA ASN A 490 26.08 -88.69 -49.89
C ASN A 490 26.96 -89.86 -49.37
N GLY A 491 26.46 -90.70 -48.46
CA GLY A 491 27.22 -91.87 -47.97
C GLY A 491 28.36 -91.56 -46.98
N GLU A 492 28.50 -90.31 -46.52
CA GLU A 492 29.39 -89.96 -45.40
C GLU A 492 28.64 -90.03 -44.06
N ALA A 493 29.36 -90.39 -42.99
CA ALA A 493 28.83 -90.39 -41.63
C ALA A 493 28.42 -88.96 -41.25
N ALA A 494 27.14 -88.75 -40.93
CA ALA A 494 26.67 -87.45 -40.45
C ALA A 494 27.41 -87.10 -39.15
N GLN A 495 28.19 -86.03 -39.16
CA GLN A 495 28.85 -85.54 -37.95
C GLN A 495 27.79 -84.96 -37.01
N ALA A 496 27.63 -85.62 -35.87
CA ALA A 496 26.77 -85.18 -34.79
C ALA A 496 27.61 -84.67 -33.60
N TYR A 497 27.01 -83.81 -32.80
CA TYR A 497 27.64 -83.16 -31.66
C TYR A 497 26.79 -83.43 -30.42
N ASP A 498 27.40 -84.02 -29.40
CA ASP A 498 26.74 -84.40 -28.15
C ASP A 498 26.69 -83.18 -27.22
N PHE A 499 25.51 -82.60 -27.11
CA PHE A 499 25.28 -81.45 -26.24
C PHE A 499 25.09 -81.87 -24.78
N GLU A 500 24.67 -83.11 -24.48
CA GLU A 500 24.44 -83.57 -23.10
C GLU A 500 25.77 -83.65 -22.34
N THR A 501 26.77 -84.30 -22.93
CA THR A 501 28.12 -84.40 -22.34
C THR A 501 28.84 -83.05 -22.30
N TRP A 502 28.53 -82.16 -23.27
CA TRP A 502 29.08 -80.81 -23.27
C TRP A 502 28.47 -79.96 -22.14
N LEU A 503 27.16 -80.02 -21.94
CA LEU A 503 26.47 -79.31 -20.86
C LEU A 503 26.89 -79.85 -19.48
N ASP A 504 27.06 -81.17 -19.31
CA ASP A 504 27.65 -81.78 -18.10
C ASP A 504 29.05 -81.24 -17.75
N GLY A 505 29.81 -80.79 -18.77
CA GLY A 505 31.16 -80.26 -18.60
C GLY A 505 31.23 -78.74 -18.45
N VAL A 506 30.18 -78.01 -18.85
CA VAL A 506 30.09 -76.55 -18.75
C VAL A 506 29.38 -76.12 -17.47
N PHE A 507 28.39 -76.88 -17.01
CA PHE A 507 27.65 -76.63 -15.78
C PHE A 507 28.20 -77.48 -14.63
N VAL A 508 28.12 -76.98 -13.39
CA VAL A 508 28.59 -77.66 -12.16
C VAL A 508 27.46 -78.42 -11.48
#